data_AF-A0A4V3WKI5-F1
#
_entry.id   AF-A0A4V3WKI5-F1
#
_cell.length_a   1.000
_cell.length_b   1.000
_cell.length_c   1.000
_cell.angle_alpha   90.00
_cell.angle_beta   90.00
_cell.angle_gamma   90.00
#
_symmetry.space_group_name_H-M   'P 1'
#
loop_
_entity.id
_entity.type
_entity.pdbx_description
1 polymer ?
#
loop_
_entity_poly.entity_id
_entity_poly.type
_entity_poly.pdbx_seq_one_letter_code
_entity_poly.pdbx_strand_id
1 'polypeptide(L)'
;MAPEYLVTGKASKESDVYRFGIVALEIACGRRPIDQNVEESQMVLVEWVWDLYGTNRLLEAVVDTKICPDFNSKEMECLMIVGLWCAHPDQNLRPSISQAIHVLNFEAPLPILPAKMSVATCLVFVDDEQVNLEESV
;
A
#
# COMPACT_ATOMS: atom_id res chain seq x y z
N MET A 1 -8.62 -3.25 -1.11
CA MET A 1 -8.63 -4.46 -1.98
C MET A 1 -7.65 -4.23 -3.12
N ALA A 2 -7.14 -5.28 -3.76
CA ALA A 2 -6.24 -5.12 -4.91
C ALA A 2 -6.98 -4.48 -6.10
N PRO A 3 -6.37 -3.55 -6.85
CA PRO A 3 -7.05 -2.82 -7.94
C PRO A 3 -7.64 -3.75 -9.00
N GLU A 4 -6.91 -4.78 -9.41
CA GLU A 4 -7.35 -5.73 -10.43
C GLU A 4 -8.49 -6.65 -9.97
N TYR A 5 -8.60 -6.87 -8.65
CA TYR A 5 -9.70 -7.66 -8.10
C TYR A 5 -11.03 -6.92 -8.24
N LEU A 6 -11.02 -5.58 -8.07
CA LEU A 6 -12.22 -4.76 -8.23
C LEU A 6 -12.78 -4.81 -9.66
N VAL A 7 -11.88 -4.95 -10.65
CA VAL A 7 -12.25 -5.02 -12.07
C VAL A 7 -12.66 -6.42 -12.49
N THR A 8 -11.88 -7.43 -12.10
CA THR A 8 -12.04 -8.79 -12.62
C THR A 8 -12.94 -9.68 -11.76
N GLY A 9 -13.14 -9.32 -10.49
CA GLY A 9 -13.79 -10.17 -9.49
C GLY A 9 -13.02 -11.45 -9.15
N LYS A 10 -11.81 -11.63 -9.68
CA LYS A 10 -11.04 -12.88 -9.56
C LYS A 10 -10.01 -12.76 -8.46
N ALA A 11 -10.08 -13.65 -7.48
CA ALA A 11 -9.01 -13.85 -6.52
C ALA A 11 -7.79 -14.47 -7.22
N SER A 12 -6.62 -13.92 -6.95
CA SER A 12 -5.32 -14.42 -7.42
C SER A 12 -4.30 -14.39 -6.29
N LYS A 13 -3.19 -15.09 -6.47
CA LYS A 13 -2.05 -15.06 -5.52
C LYS A 13 -1.54 -13.64 -5.35
N GLU A 14 -1.51 -12.87 -6.44
CA GLU A 14 -1.06 -11.49 -6.48
C GLU A 14 -2.00 -10.57 -5.71
N SER A 15 -3.31 -10.85 -5.74
CA SER A 15 -4.32 -10.10 -4.97
C SER A 15 -4.24 -10.40 -3.46
N ASP A 16 -3.78 -11.60 -3.09
CA ASP A 16 -3.50 -11.95 -1.69
C ASP A 16 -2.19 -11.29 -1.22
N VAL A 17 -1.16 -11.27 -2.06
CA VAL A 17 0.10 -10.54 -1.80
C VAL A 17 -0.16 -9.04 -1.61
N TYR A 18 -1.04 -8.44 -2.41
CA TYR A 18 -1.44 -7.05 -2.21
C TYR A 18 -2.05 -6.83 -0.81
N ARG A 19 -2.99 -7.69 -0.41
CA ARG A 19 -3.62 -7.59 0.91
C ARG A 19 -2.60 -7.79 2.04
N PHE A 20 -1.65 -8.71 1.87
CA PHE A 20 -0.52 -8.85 2.78
C PHE A 20 0.30 -7.56 2.90
N GLY A 21 0.59 -6.90 1.77
CA GLY A 21 1.31 -5.62 1.75
C GLY A 21 0.58 -4.53 2.53
N ILE A 22 -0.74 -4.41 2.34
CA ILE A 22 -1.56 -3.46 3.11
C ILE A 22 -1.48 -3.76 4.61
N VAL A 23 -1.65 -5.02 5.02
CA VAL A 23 -1.59 -5.41 6.44
C VAL A 23 -0.20 -5.16 7.03
N ALA A 24 0.87 -5.41 6.27
CA ALA A 24 2.23 -5.10 6.72
C ALA A 24 2.40 -3.60 7.01
N LEU A 25 1.86 -2.73 6.14
CA LEU A 25 1.88 -1.29 6.34
C LEU A 25 0.98 -0.85 7.51
N GLU A 26 -0.18 -1.46 7.69
CA GLU A 26 -1.06 -1.21 8.85
C GLU A 26 -0.36 -1.56 10.16
N ILE A 27 0.36 -2.69 10.20
CA ILE A 27 1.13 -3.11 11.39
C ILE A 27 2.28 -2.14 11.62
N ALA A 28 3.01 -1.77 10.57
CA ALA A 28 4.17 -0.89 10.68
C ALA A 28 3.81 0.54 11.11
N CYS A 29 2.68 1.05 10.62
CA CYS A 29 2.23 2.42 10.85
C CYS A 29 1.11 2.51 11.88
N GLY A 30 0.53 1.41 12.37
CA GLY A 30 -0.51 1.45 13.41
C GLY A 30 -1.75 2.25 13.01
N ARG A 31 -1.95 2.39 11.71
CA ARG A 31 -2.98 3.19 11.06
C ARG A 31 -3.84 2.27 10.20
N ARG A 32 -5.10 2.65 10.02
CA ARG A 32 -6.00 1.93 9.10
C ARG A 32 -5.58 2.22 7.65
N PRO A 33 -5.92 1.35 6.69
CA PRO A 33 -5.56 1.55 5.28
C PRO A 33 -6.24 2.79 4.70
N ILE A 34 -7.41 3.11 5.24
CA ILE A 34 -8.19 4.31 4.96
C ILE A 34 -8.51 4.94 6.32
N ASP A 35 -8.03 6.15 6.57
CA ASP A 35 -8.27 6.89 7.81
C ASP A 35 -8.79 8.30 7.48
N GLN A 36 -10.06 8.55 7.77
CA GLN A 36 -10.71 9.84 7.49
C GLN A 36 -10.41 10.92 8.55
N ASN A 37 -9.69 10.57 9.62
CA ASN A 37 -9.37 11.52 10.70
C ASN A 37 -8.06 12.27 10.48
N VAL A 38 -7.40 12.02 9.35
CA VAL A 38 -6.14 12.68 8.96
C VAL A 38 -6.34 13.59 7.75
N GLU A 39 -5.31 14.35 7.41
CA GLU A 39 -5.28 15.15 6.18
C GLU A 39 -5.59 14.31 4.93
N GLU A 40 -6.22 14.92 3.94
CA GLU A 40 -6.66 14.24 2.69
C GLU A 40 -5.49 13.55 1.97
N SER A 41 -4.32 14.18 1.95
CA SER A 41 -3.08 13.60 1.38
C SER A 41 -2.56 12.36 2.12
N GLN A 42 -3.07 12.08 3.32
CA GLN A 42 -2.67 10.96 4.16
C GLN A 42 -3.76 9.93 4.35
N MET A 43 -4.94 10.14 3.73
CA MET A 43 -6.14 9.33 3.97
C MET A 43 -5.94 7.88 3.55
N VAL A 44 -5.25 7.67 2.41
CA VAL A 44 -4.89 6.35 1.88
C VAL A 44 -3.47 5.98 2.33
N LEU A 45 -3.36 4.98 3.20
CA LEU A 45 -2.11 4.60 3.85
C LEU A 45 -1.00 4.26 2.85
N VAL A 46 -1.31 3.48 1.82
CA VAL A 46 -0.30 3.05 0.84
C VAL A 46 0.27 4.22 0.03
N GLU A 47 -0.58 5.19 -0.36
CA GLU A 47 -0.15 6.37 -1.13
C GLU A 47 0.75 7.26 -0.27
N TRP A 48 0.31 7.53 0.97
CA TRP A 48 1.09 8.32 1.92
C TRP A 48 2.45 7.72 2.25
N VAL A 49 2.51 6.41 2.52
CA VAL A 49 3.79 5.72 2.81
C VAL A 49 4.68 5.71 1.57
N TRP A 50 4.13 5.62 0.36
CA TRP A 50 4.91 5.70 -0.88
C TRP A 50 5.53 7.09 -1.08
N ASP A 51 4.80 8.16 -0.75
CA ASP A 51 5.33 9.52 -0.82
C ASP A 51 6.47 9.74 0.19
N LEU A 52 6.35 9.17 1.39
CA LEU A 52 7.43 9.16 2.38
C LEU A 52 8.63 8.34 1.91
N TYR A 53 8.42 7.20 1.26
CA TYR A 53 9.49 6.43 0.62
C TYR A 53 10.21 7.27 -0.45
N GLY A 54 9.46 7.89 -1.36
CA GLY A 54 9.99 8.71 -2.44
C GLY A 54 10.76 9.95 -1.99
N THR A 55 10.47 10.45 -0.79
CA THR A 55 11.17 11.59 -0.16
C THR A 55 12.22 11.17 0.86
N ASN A 56 12.49 9.87 1.00
CA ASN A 56 13.46 9.31 1.95
C ASN A 56 13.15 9.66 3.42
N ARG A 57 11.85 9.71 3.75
CA ARG A 57 11.28 10.06 5.07
C ARG A 57 10.42 8.91 5.63
N LEU A 58 10.66 7.68 5.19
CA LEU A 58 9.81 6.51 5.46
C LEU A 58 9.54 6.31 6.96
N LEU A 59 10.56 6.45 7.80
CA LEU A 59 10.44 6.24 9.25
C LEU A 59 9.55 7.29 9.96
N GLU A 60 9.26 8.43 9.33
CA GLU A 60 8.31 9.40 9.90
C GLU A 60 6.89 8.82 10.00
N ALA A 61 6.56 7.83 9.16
CA ALA A 61 5.27 7.14 9.24
C ALA A 61 5.08 6.38 10.56
N VAL A 62 6.18 5.95 11.19
CA VAL A 62 6.18 5.20 12.45
C VAL A 62 6.18 6.13 13.65
N VAL A 63 6.86 7.29 13.55
CA VAL A 63 7.07 8.23 14.67
C VAL A 63 5.76 8.82 15.19
N ASP A 64 4.76 9.02 14.34
CA ASP A 64 3.45 9.56 14.75
C ASP A 64 2.61 8.53 15.52
N THR A 65 3.07 7.28 15.56
CA THR A 65 2.25 6.15 16.00
C THR A 65 2.86 5.59 17.27
N LYS A 66 2.04 5.34 18.28
CA LYS A 66 2.47 4.83 19.60
C LYS A 66 2.96 3.37 19.55
N ILE A 67 3.42 2.91 18.39
CA ILE A 67 3.96 1.59 18.14
C ILE A 67 5.35 1.56 18.77
N CYS A 68 5.37 1.16 20.04
CA CYS A 68 6.53 0.78 20.83
C CYS A 68 7.76 1.73 20.73
N PRO A 69 8.12 2.47 21.79
CA PRO A 69 9.26 3.40 21.75
C PRO A 69 10.62 2.77 21.40
N ASP A 70 10.73 1.43 21.44
CA ASP A 70 11.96 0.67 21.21
C ASP A 70 11.92 -0.19 19.92
N PHE A 71 11.35 0.31 18.82
CA PHE A 71 11.40 -0.42 17.55
C PHE A 71 12.79 -0.37 16.89
N ASN A 72 13.20 -1.46 16.24
CA ASN A 72 14.40 -1.48 15.42
C ASN A 72 14.13 -0.79 14.07
N SER A 73 14.76 0.36 13.83
CA SER A 73 14.52 1.17 12.62
C SER A 73 14.76 0.39 11.33
N LYS A 74 15.74 -0.53 11.31
CA LYS A 74 16.07 -1.34 10.13
C LYS A 74 15.00 -2.39 9.85
N GLU A 75 14.43 -2.99 10.88
CA GLU A 75 13.33 -3.96 10.75
C GLU A 75 12.05 -3.27 10.27
N MET A 76 11.76 -2.08 10.80
CA MET A 76 10.61 -1.29 10.37
C MET A 76 10.76 -0.81 8.93
N GLU A 77 11.92 -0.29 8.56
CA GLU A 77 12.21 0.09 7.18
C GLU A 77 12.06 -1.10 6.22
N CYS A 78 12.59 -2.27 6.60
CA CYS A 78 12.44 -3.49 5.81
C CYS A 78 10.96 -3.88 5.63
N LEU A 79 10.20 -3.93 6.74
CA LEU A 79 8.78 -4.26 6.73
C LEU A 79 7.98 -3.32 5.83
N MET A 80 8.25 -2.01 5.92
CA MET A 80 7.57 -0.99 5.14
C MET A 80 7.90 -1.07 3.65
N ILE A 81 9.18 -1.25 3.29
CA ILE A 81 9.59 -1.40 1.89
C ILE A 81 8.99 -2.67 1.28
N VAL A 82 9.00 -3.79 2.01
CA VAL A 82 8.35 -5.03 1.57
C VAL A 82 6.83 -4.84 1.47
N GLY A 83 6.23 -4.10 2.40
CA GLY A 83 4.81 -3.72 2.35
C GLY A 83 4.44 -2.98 1.08
N LEU A 84 5.23 -1.96 0.70
CA LEU A 84 5.07 -1.21 -0.56
C LEU A 84 5.28 -2.11 -1.79
N TRP A 85 6.28 -2.98 -1.77
CA TRP A 85 6.54 -3.91 -2.87
C TRP A 85 5.40 -4.88 -3.10
N CYS A 86 4.83 -5.42 -2.02
CA CYS A 86 3.65 -6.28 -2.04
C CYS A 86 2.39 -5.52 -2.47
N ALA A 87 2.23 -4.26 -2.04
CA ALA A 87 1.12 -3.40 -2.39
C ALA A 87 1.30 -2.65 -3.72
N HIS A 88 2.20 -3.12 -4.59
CA HIS A 88 2.45 -2.49 -5.88
C HIS A 88 1.16 -2.45 -6.73
N PRO A 89 0.82 -1.32 -7.37
CA PRO A 89 -0.40 -1.18 -8.18
C PRO A 89 -0.47 -2.19 -9.33
N ASP A 90 0.64 -2.36 -10.06
CA ASP A 90 0.82 -3.42 -11.05
C ASP A 90 1.05 -4.77 -10.35
N GLN A 91 0.16 -5.74 -10.59
CA GLN A 91 0.25 -7.10 -10.07
C GLN A 91 1.51 -7.84 -10.50
N ASN A 92 2.08 -7.53 -11.68
CA ASN A 92 3.25 -8.23 -12.22
C ASN A 92 4.56 -7.79 -11.54
N LEU A 93 4.54 -6.64 -10.87
CA LEU A 93 5.70 -6.10 -10.15
C LEU A 93 5.70 -6.51 -8.66
N ARG A 94 4.61 -7.15 -8.20
CA ARG A 94 4.53 -7.70 -6.85
C ARG A 94 5.44 -8.94 -6.71
N PRO A 95 6.06 -9.16 -5.55
CA PRO A 95 6.83 -10.36 -5.30
C PRO A 95 5.94 -11.58 -5.13
N SER A 96 6.51 -12.77 -5.28
CA SER A 96 5.95 -13.95 -4.62
C SER A 96 6.07 -13.81 -3.09
N ILE A 97 5.14 -14.41 -2.35
CA ILE A 97 5.20 -14.36 -0.88
C ILE A 97 6.51 -14.93 -0.31
N SER A 98 7.10 -15.92 -0.98
CA SER A 98 8.41 -16.48 -0.59
C SER A 98 9.53 -15.46 -0.75
N GLN A 99 9.55 -14.67 -1.83
CA GLN A 99 10.53 -13.60 -2.01
C GLN A 99 10.37 -12.52 -0.94
N ALA A 100 9.13 -12.12 -0.62
CA ALA A 100 8.86 -11.16 0.44
C ALA A 100 9.41 -11.65 1.80
N ILE A 101 9.17 -12.92 2.15
CA ILE A 101 9.67 -13.53 3.40
C ILE A 101 11.21 -13.55 3.45
N HIS A 102 11.89 -13.92 2.36
CA HIS A 102 13.36 -13.89 2.35
C HIS A 102 13.92 -12.49 2.61
N VAL A 103 13.31 -11.44 2.06
CA VAL A 103 13.72 -10.05 2.33
C VAL A 103 13.42 -9.67 3.78
N LEU A 104 12.25 -10.03 4.31
CA LEU A 104 11.87 -9.79 5.71
C LEU A 104 12.83 -10.45 6.71
N ASN A 105 13.36 -11.63 6.38
CA ASN A 105 14.37 -12.32 7.18
C ASN A 105 15.81 -11.79 6.97
N PHE A 106 15.99 -10.75 6.15
CA PHE A 106 17.30 -10.23 5.73
C PHE A 106 18.18 -11.25 5.00
N GLU A 107 17.57 -12.25 4.38
CA GLU A 107 18.25 -13.28 3.57
C GLU A 107 18.42 -12.82 2.11
N ALA A 108 17.77 -11.73 1.72
CA ALA A 108 17.84 -11.10 0.41
C ALA A 108 17.90 -9.57 0.53
N PRO A 109 18.47 -8.85 -0.47
CA PRO A 109 18.52 -7.39 -0.45
C PRO A 109 17.13 -6.76 -0.59
N LEU A 110 16.99 -5.54 -0.08
CA LEU A 110 15.76 -4.75 -0.25
C LEU A 110 15.50 -4.45 -1.72
N PRO A 111 14.23 -4.53 -2.17
CA PRO A 111 13.87 -4.11 -3.52
C PRO A 111 14.04 -2.60 -3.68
N ILE A 112 14.42 -2.18 -4.88
CA ILE A 112 14.42 -0.76 -5.25
C ILE A 112 13.08 -0.47 -5.92
N LEU A 113 12.25 0.35 -5.27
CA LEU A 113 10.94 0.74 -5.77
C LEU A 113 11.04 2.11 -6.46
N PRO A 114 10.12 2.44 -7.39
CA PRO A 114 10.07 3.78 -7.96
C PRO A 114 9.72 4.82 -6.89
N ALA A 115 10.36 5.99 -6.96
CA ALA A 115 10.14 7.08 -6.00
C ALA A 115 8.73 7.69 -6.07
N LYS A 116 7.95 7.39 -7.11
CA LYS A 116 6.55 7.76 -7.23
C LYS A 116 5.73 6.51 -7.50
N MET A 117 4.60 6.39 -6.82
CA MET A 117 3.63 5.34 -7.08
C MET A 117 3.08 5.54 -8.50
N SER A 118 3.21 4.54 -9.36
CA SER A 118 2.50 4.55 -10.64
C SER A 118 1.01 4.42 -10.35
N VAL A 119 0.18 5.37 -10.81
CA VAL A 119 -1.26 5.17 -10.79
C VAL A 119 -1.54 3.90 -11.60
N ALA A 120 -2.13 2.87 -10.97
CA ALA A 120 -2.62 1.75 -11.75
C ALA A 120 -3.53 2.32 -12.84
N THR A 121 -3.28 1.96 -14.10
CA THR A 121 -4.04 2.36 -15.29
C THR A 121 -5.55 1.97 -15.22
N CYS A 122 -6.06 1.55 -14.06
CA CYS A 122 -7.45 1.18 -13.84
C CYS A 122 -8.35 2.34 -13.39
N LEU A 123 -7.83 3.53 -13.04
CA LEU A 123 -8.69 4.68 -12.67
C LEU A 123 -9.30 5.44 -13.86
N VAL A 124 -9.01 5.07 -15.11
CA VAL A 124 -9.56 5.75 -16.30
C VAL A 124 -10.95 5.27 -16.76
N PHE A 125 -11.68 4.48 -15.97
CA PHE A 125 -13.07 4.11 -16.30
C PHE A 125 -14.04 4.25 -15.12
N VAL A 126 -13.95 5.36 -14.37
CA VAL A 126 -15.12 5.88 -13.63
C VAL A 126 -15.27 7.39 -13.91
N ASP A 127 -15.30 7.75 -15.18
CA ASP A 127 -15.99 8.94 -15.64
C ASP A 127 -16.83 8.52 -16.85
N ASP A 128 -18.12 8.33 -16.56
CA ASP A 128 -19.31 8.76 -17.33
C ASP A 128 -20.47 7.72 -17.29
N GLU A 129 -21.66 8.27 -16.99
CA GLU A 129 -23.02 7.78 -17.22
C GLU A 129 -23.62 6.59 -16.42
N GLN A 130 -24.38 6.93 -15.36
CA GLN A 130 -25.82 6.62 -15.31
C GLN A 130 -26.60 7.78 -14.67
N VAL A 131 -27.26 8.54 -15.54
CA VAL A 131 -28.43 9.38 -15.25
C VAL A 131 -29.54 8.53 -14.62
N ASN A 132 -30.16 9.02 -13.53
CA ASN A 132 -31.61 9.08 -13.34
C ASN A 132 -31.94 9.65 -11.95
N LEU A 133 -32.27 10.94 -11.90
CA LEU A 133 -33.11 11.51 -10.85
C LEU A 133 -34.54 11.56 -11.42
N GLU A 134 -35.35 10.54 -11.12
CA GLU A 134 -36.77 10.75 -10.91
C GLU A 134 -36.94 11.30 -9.48
N GLU A 135 -37.48 12.51 -9.34
CA GLU A 135 -38.61 12.78 -8.43
C GLU A 135 -39.16 14.22 -8.59
N SER A 136 -40.46 14.27 -8.90
CA SER A 136 -41.47 15.27 -8.45
C SER A 136 -41.28 16.77 -8.76
N VAL A 137 -41.97 17.29 -9.78
CA VAL A 137 -43.28 17.99 -9.74
C VAL A 137 -43.64 18.46 -11.16
#